data_AF-A0A935ECD1-F1
#
_entry.id   AF-A0A935ECD1-F1
#
_cell.length_a   1.000
_cell.length_b   1.000
_cell.length_c   1.000
_cell.angle_alpha   90.00
_cell.angle_beta   90.00
_cell.angle_gamma   90.00
#
_symmetry.space_group_name_H-M   'P 1'
#
loop_
_entity.id
_entity.type
_entity.pdbx_description
1 polymer ?
#
loop_
_entity_poly.entity_id
_entity_poly.type
_entity_poly.pdbx_seq_one_letter_code
_entity_poly.pdbx_strand_id
1 'polypeptide(L)'
;MSAERLRGLVIGAVVVAAIALGMSFVALKRPFTTAGEAQVLVRKISGLLLERERILSELVCESDANTQQDCLEFYLVQIRKDGAALHASQRRGLSRLAANQVAMLALAEAYEPMAKREEYASGLNELREYVLAWNERWNALFEVFMAGGNLPPGHSPFPTTFADALLAERAGLE
;
A
#
# COMPACT_ATOMS: atom_id res chain seq x y z
N MET A 1 -35.88 19.63 3.60
CA MET A 1 -34.45 19.71 3.98
C MET A 1 -33.64 19.50 2.71
N SER A 2 -32.97 20.54 2.21
CA SER A 2 -32.44 20.64 0.83
C SER A 2 -31.24 19.72 0.58
N ALA A 3 -31.20 19.11 -0.62
CA ALA A 3 -30.14 18.23 -1.13
C ALA A 3 -28.74 18.87 -1.18
N GLU A 4 -28.62 20.18 -0.97
CA GLU A 4 -27.36 20.91 -0.92
C GLU A 4 -26.54 20.68 0.36
N ARG A 5 -27.18 20.32 1.49
CA ARG A 5 -26.44 20.08 2.75
C ARG A 5 -25.69 18.75 2.79
N LEU A 6 -26.04 17.79 1.93
CA LEU A 6 -25.35 16.49 1.83
C LEU A 6 -24.07 16.57 0.97
N ARG A 7 -23.97 17.52 0.04
CA ARG A 7 -22.77 17.70 -0.80
C ARG A 7 -21.61 18.35 -0.05
N GLY A 8 -21.88 19.24 0.91
CA GLY A 8 -20.84 19.87 1.72
C GLY A 8 -20.13 18.92 2.70
N LEU A 9 -20.82 17.86 3.16
CA LEU A 9 -20.27 16.94 4.14
C LEU A 9 -19.36 15.85 3.52
N VAL A 10 -19.65 15.43 2.28
CA VAL A 10 -18.85 14.41 1.59
C VAL A 10 -17.55 14.99 1.04
N ILE A 11 -17.55 16.25 0.61
CA ILE A 11 -16.32 16.92 0.12
C ILE A 11 -15.38 17.26 1.28
N GLY A 12 -15.91 17.57 2.47
CA GLY A 12 -15.11 17.85 3.66
C GLY A 12 -14.29 16.66 4.17
N ALA A 13 -14.77 15.42 3.98
CA ALA A 13 -14.07 14.23 4.47
C ALA A 13 -12.93 13.76 3.56
N VAL A 14 -12.99 14.04 2.25
CA VAL A 14 -11.95 13.60 1.29
C VAL A 14 -10.71 14.49 1.36
N VAL A 15 -10.87 15.79 1.68
CA VAL A 15 -9.74 16.73 1.75
C VAL A 15 -8.91 16.56 3.05
N VAL A 16 -9.52 16.09 4.14
CA VAL A 16 -8.79 15.93 5.42
C VAL A 16 -7.84 14.71 5.40
N ALA A 17 -8.11 13.69 4.60
CA ALA A 17 -7.21 12.54 4.46
C ALA A 17 -5.89 12.89 3.72
N ALA A 18 -5.95 13.82 2.76
CA ALA A 18 -4.75 14.25 2.03
C ALA A 18 -3.76 15.05 2.89
N ILE A 19 -4.27 15.82 3.86
CA ILE A 19 -3.42 16.67 4.72
C ILE A 19 -2.71 15.85 5.81
N ALA A 20 -3.32 14.77 6.31
CA ALA A 20 -2.66 13.87 7.27
C ALA A 20 -1.47 13.11 6.66
N LEU A 21 -1.54 12.77 5.37
CA LEU A 21 -0.42 12.19 4.63
C LEU A 21 0.68 13.23 4.33
N GLY A 22 0.31 14.47 3.98
CA GLY A 22 1.27 15.54 3.71
C GLY A 22 2.06 16.02 4.93
N MET A 23 1.43 16.12 6.10
CA MET A 23 2.13 16.51 7.34
C MET A 23 3.05 15.42 7.89
N SER A 24 2.79 14.16 7.56
CA SER A 24 3.71 13.05 7.89
C SER A 24 4.97 13.08 7.01
N PHE A 25 4.86 13.57 5.77
CA PHE A 25 5.97 13.68 4.82
C PHE A 25 7.03 14.73 5.21
N VAL A 26 6.60 15.85 5.82
CA VAL A 26 7.54 16.91 6.25
C VAL A 26 8.28 16.54 7.54
N ALA A 27 7.64 15.79 8.44
CA ALA A 27 8.29 15.33 9.67
C ALA A 27 9.32 14.20 9.42
N LEU A 28 9.19 13.45 8.33
CA LEU A 28 10.07 12.33 7.97
C LEU A 28 11.38 12.75 7.28
N LYS A 29 11.56 14.04 6.94
CA LYS A 29 12.79 14.56 6.30
C LYS A 29 13.88 15.00 7.30
N ARG A 30 13.79 14.61 8.57
CA ARG A 30 14.97 14.75 9.45
C ARG A 30 15.94 13.61 9.10
N PRO A 31 17.22 13.91 8.80
CA PRO A 31 18.20 12.85 8.59
C PRO A 31 18.32 12.08 9.91
N PHE A 32 17.90 10.81 9.88
CA PHE A 32 18.23 9.86 10.93
C PHE A 32 19.71 9.53 10.74
N THR A 33 20.54 9.85 11.73
CA THR A 33 22.01 9.79 11.60
C THR A 33 22.64 8.73 12.48
N THR A 34 21.83 7.94 13.20
CA THR A 34 22.33 6.95 14.15
C THR A 34 22.02 5.51 13.73
N ALA A 35 22.92 4.58 14.07
CA ALA A 35 22.72 3.15 13.86
C ALA A 35 21.45 2.62 14.57
N GLY A 36 21.06 3.21 15.70
CA GLY A 36 19.83 2.86 16.42
C GLY A 36 18.56 3.22 15.65
N GLU A 37 18.54 4.37 14.97
CA GLU A 37 17.39 4.79 14.15
C GLU A 37 17.25 3.92 12.90
N ALA A 38 18.37 3.59 12.24
CA ALA A 38 18.43 2.66 11.12
C ALA A 38 17.80 1.29 11.48
N GLN A 39 18.18 0.74 12.63
CA GLN A 39 17.65 -0.55 13.10
C GLN A 39 16.14 -0.49 13.39
N VAL A 40 15.65 0.62 13.95
CA VAL A 40 14.22 0.83 14.19
C VAL A 40 13.43 0.90 12.88
N LEU A 41 13.93 1.64 11.88
CA LEU A 41 13.26 1.77 10.59
C LEU A 41 13.20 0.42 9.87
N VAL A 42 14.32 -0.29 9.73
CA VAL A 42 14.36 -1.60 9.05
C VAL A 42 13.42 -2.60 9.73
N ARG A 43 13.39 -2.64 11.07
CA ARG A 43 12.47 -3.52 11.81
C ARG A 43 11.00 -3.19 11.52
N LYS A 44 10.65 -1.91 11.42
CA LYS A 44 9.28 -1.48 11.08
C LYS A 44 8.92 -1.87 9.64
N ILE A 45 9.82 -1.65 8.68
CA ILE A 45 9.61 -2.03 7.28
C ILE A 45 9.42 -3.56 7.18
N SER A 46 10.29 -4.36 7.82
CA SER A 46 10.13 -5.83 7.86
C SER A 46 8.81 -6.27 8.50
N GLY A 47 8.37 -5.57 9.56
CA GLY A 47 7.07 -5.84 10.17
C GLY A 47 5.90 -5.59 9.22
N LEU A 48 5.95 -4.50 8.44
CA LEU A 48 4.94 -4.21 7.42
C LEU A 48 4.96 -5.23 6.27
N LEU A 49 6.13 -5.73 5.89
CA LEU A 49 6.27 -6.79 4.90
C LEU A 49 5.62 -8.10 5.38
N LEU A 50 5.86 -8.51 6.63
CA LEU A 50 5.22 -9.69 7.22
C LEU A 50 3.70 -9.53 7.33
N GLU A 51 3.25 -8.35 7.75
CA GLU A 51 1.83 -8.02 7.84
C GLU A 51 1.16 -8.03 6.45
N ARG A 52 1.85 -7.60 5.40
CA ARG A 52 1.39 -7.73 4.01
C ARG A 52 1.11 -9.19 3.67
N GLU A 53 2.06 -10.10 3.92
CA GLU A 53 1.86 -11.54 3.63
C GLU A 53 0.69 -12.12 4.42
N ARG A 54 0.55 -11.72 5.70
CA ARG A 54 -0.57 -12.15 6.54
C ARG A 54 -1.90 -11.66 6.01
N ILE A 55 -2.00 -10.41 5.55
CA ILE A 55 -3.24 -9.90 4.97
C ILE A 55 -3.57 -10.67 3.69
N LEU A 56 -2.58 -10.94 2.84
CA LEU A 56 -2.81 -11.68 1.60
C LEU A 56 -3.31 -13.10 1.81
N SER A 57 -2.79 -13.81 2.82
CA SER A 57 -3.27 -15.16 3.12
C SER A 57 -4.69 -15.18 3.68
N GLU A 58 -5.18 -14.05 4.20
CA GLU A 58 -6.56 -13.88 4.68
C GLU A 58 -7.52 -13.43 3.57
N LEU A 59 -7.02 -12.85 2.48
CA LEU A 59 -7.85 -12.40 1.37
C LEU A 59 -8.26 -13.59 0.50
N VAL A 60 -9.54 -13.64 0.13
CA VAL A 60 -10.02 -14.58 -0.88
C VAL A 60 -9.73 -14.00 -2.26
N CYS A 61 -8.93 -14.67 -3.07
CA CYS A 61 -8.58 -14.27 -4.43
C CYS A 61 -8.67 -15.52 -5.34
N GLU A 62 -9.12 -15.38 -6.60
CA GLU A 62 -9.44 -16.52 -7.48
C GLU A 62 -8.24 -17.16 -8.18
N SER A 63 -7.00 -16.72 -7.95
CA SER A 63 -5.85 -17.26 -8.67
C SER A 63 -4.88 -18.07 -7.82
N ASP A 64 -4.35 -19.10 -8.46
CA ASP A 64 -3.24 -19.91 -7.99
C ASP A 64 -1.99 -19.03 -7.94
N ALA A 65 -1.64 -18.55 -6.74
CA ALA A 65 -0.33 -18.03 -6.36
C ALA A 65 0.27 -16.89 -7.21
N ASN A 66 0.28 -15.68 -6.64
CA ASN A 66 1.35 -14.64 -6.71
C ASN A 66 0.99 -13.25 -7.25
N THR A 67 -0.23 -12.98 -7.67
CA THR A 67 -0.60 -11.63 -8.12
C THR A 67 -1.69 -11.02 -7.26
N GLN A 68 -1.29 -10.15 -6.31
CA GLN A 68 -2.21 -9.29 -5.52
C GLN A 68 -3.21 -8.50 -6.39
N GLN A 69 -2.90 -8.37 -7.67
CA GLN A 69 -3.69 -7.72 -8.69
C GLN A 69 -5.01 -8.44 -8.92
N ASP A 70 -4.96 -9.76 -8.82
CA ASP A 70 -6.12 -10.63 -8.99
C ASP A 70 -7.07 -10.46 -7.81
N CYS A 71 -6.57 -10.06 -6.64
CA CYS A 71 -7.41 -9.78 -5.47
C CYS A 71 -8.31 -8.55 -5.65
N LEU A 72 -7.82 -7.49 -6.31
CA LEU A 72 -8.62 -6.29 -6.57
C LEU A 72 -9.67 -6.55 -7.66
N GLU A 73 -9.28 -7.25 -8.72
CA GLU A 73 -10.19 -7.64 -9.80
C GLU A 73 -11.26 -8.61 -9.32
N PHE A 74 -10.85 -9.64 -8.58
CA PHE A 74 -11.77 -10.59 -7.97
C PHE A 74 -12.73 -9.88 -7.02
N TYR A 75 -12.24 -8.99 -6.17
CA TYR A 75 -13.10 -8.20 -5.30
C TYR A 75 -14.11 -7.35 -6.09
N LEU A 76 -13.70 -6.72 -7.20
CA LEU A 76 -14.61 -5.99 -8.08
C LEU A 76 -15.72 -6.88 -8.65
N VAL A 77 -15.39 -8.09 -9.10
CA VAL A 77 -16.38 -9.07 -9.58
C VAL A 77 -17.36 -9.44 -8.47
N GLN A 78 -16.84 -9.74 -7.27
CA GLN A 78 -17.64 -10.12 -6.11
C GLN A 78 -18.63 -9.02 -5.68
N ILE A 79 -18.19 -7.76 -5.58
CA ILE A 79 -19.07 -6.66 -5.18
C ILE A 79 -20.11 -6.30 -6.25
N ARG A 80 -19.85 -6.60 -7.52
CA ARG A 80 -20.84 -6.45 -8.60
C ARG A 80 -21.93 -7.51 -8.54
N LYS A 81 -21.53 -8.74 -8.20
CA LYS A 81 -22.44 -9.88 -8.14
C LYS A 81 -23.32 -9.84 -6.88
N ASP A 82 -22.70 -9.69 -5.72
CA ASP A 82 -23.38 -9.89 -4.43
C ASP A 82 -23.56 -8.58 -3.63
N GLY A 83 -22.95 -7.48 -4.10
CA GLY A 83 -22.98 -6.19 -3.43
C GLY A 83 -21.83 -5.98 -2.43
N ALA A 84 -21.39 -4.73 -2.28
CA ALA A 84 -20.24 -4.38 -1.45
C ALA A 84 -20.40 -4.67 0.05
N ALA A 85 -21.64 -4.74 0.55
CA ALA A 85 -21.92 -4.97 1.97
C ALA A 85 -21.54 -6.40 2.41
N LEU A 86 -21.76 -7.40 1.56
CA LEU A 86 -21.42 -8.81 1.87
C LEU A 86 -19.91 -9.05 1.88
N HIS A 87 -19.15 -8.21 1.19
CA HIS A 87 -17.70 -8.33 1.05
C HIS A 87 -16.93 -7.30 1.88
N ALA A 88 -17.52 -6.82 2.98
CA ALA A 88 -16.92 -5.78 3.83
C ALA A 88 -15.60 -6.23 4.49
N SER A 89 -15.43 -7.52 4.78
CA SER A 89 -14.18 -8.04 5.34
C SER A 89 -13.03 -7.95 4.33
N GLN A 90 -13.28 -8.39 3.10
CA GLN A 90 -12.33 -8.30 1.99
C GLN A 90 -11.93 -6.83 1.74
N ARG A 91 -12.91 -5.91 1.75
CA ARG A 91 -12.66 -4.47 1.64
C ARG A 91 -11.70 -3.95 2.71
N ARG A 92 -11.90 -4.37 3.97
CA ARG A 92 -11.02 -3.96 5.08
C ARG A 92 -9.61 -4.52 4.90
N GLY A 93 -9.47 -5.78 4.47
CA GLY A 93 -8.18 -6.37 4.17
C GLY A 93 -7.44 -5.60 3.06
N LEU A 94 -8.09 -5.36 1.93
CA LEU A 94 -7.54 -4.56 0.82
C LEU A 94 -7.20 -3.12 1.24
N SER A 95 -8.05 -2.48 2.05
CA SER A 95 -7.77 -1.14 2.56
C SER A 95 -6.56 -1.10 3.51
N ARG A 96 -6.36 -2.13 4.35
CA ARG A 96 -5.17 -2.25 5.19
C ARG A 96 -3.93 -2.51 4.35
N LEU A 97 -4.06 -3.34 3.32
CA LEU A 97 -2.98 -3.61 2.38
C LEU A 97 -2.51 -2.33 1.69
N ALA A 98 -3.46 -1.49 1.22
CA ALA A 98 -3.18 -0.17 0.65
C ALA A 98 -2.35 0.71 1.60
N ALA A 99 -2.84 0.85 2.84
CA ALA A 99 -2.22 1.70 3.85
C ALA A 99 -0.81 1.21 4.23
N ASN A 100 -0.65 -0.11 4.38
CA ASN A 100 0.63 -0.72 4.75
C ASN A 100 1.68 -0.52 3.64
N GLN A 101 1.28 -0.62 2.38
CA GLN A 101 2.18 -0.40 1.24
C GLN A 101 2.70 1.04 1.19
N VAL A 102 1.83 2.03 1.40
CA VAL A 102 2.22 3.45 1.47
C VAL A 102 3.15 3.68 2.67
N ALA A 103 2.83 3.13 3.84
CA ALA A 103 3.67 3.25 5.02
C ALA A 103 5.05 2.59 4.84
N MET A 104 5.09 1.43 4.16
CA MET A 104 6.31 0.71 3.87
C MET A 104 7.21 1.51 2.92
N LEU A 105 6.65 2.06 1.84
CA LEU A 105 7.39 2.93 0.91
C LEU A 105 7.95 4.15 1.66
N ALA A 106 7.13 4.86 2.45
CA ALA A 106 7.59 6.05 3.16
C ALA A 106 8.73 5.75 4.15
N LEU A 107 8.66 4.62 4.88
CA LEU A 107 9.73 4.20 5.78
C LEU A 107 10.97 3.74 5.01
N ALA A 108 10.81 3.10 3.85
CA ALA A 108 11.92 2.68 3.01
C ALA A 108 12.67 3.88 2.41
N GLU A 109 11.95 4.90 1.94
CA GLU A 109 12.53 6.17 1.50
C GLU A 109 13.22 6.92 2.64
N ALA A 110 12.68 6.85 3.87
CA ALA A 110 13.35 7.42 5.04
C ALA A 110 14.63 6.67 5.42
N TYR A 111 14.69 5.36 5.13
CA TYR A 111 15.85 4.52 5.39
C TYR A 111 16.92 4.60 4.29
N GLU A 112 16.55 4.93 3.05
CA GLU A 112 17.44 4.98 1.88
C GLU A 112 18.81 5.65 2.14
N PRO A 113 18.92 6.80 2.84
CA PRO A 113 20.23 7.43 3.08
C PRO A 113 21.17 6.62 4.00
N MET A 114 20.62 5.66 4.74
CA MET A 114 21.34 4.76 5.66
C MET A 114 21.59 3.37 5.06
N ALA A 115 21.03 3.09 3.88
CA ALA A 115 21.23 1.81 3.20
C ALA A 115 22.70 1.64 2.81
N LYS A 116 23.22 0.43 3.02
CA LYS A 116 24.61 0.07 2.72
C LYS A 116 24.74 -0.67 1.39
N ARG A 117 23.64 -1.19 0.86
CA ARG A 117 23.58 -2.06 -0.32
C ARG A 117 22.98 -1.30 -1.50
N GLU A 118 23.64 -1.36 -2.64
CA GLU A 118 23.14 -0.74 -3.88
C GLU A 118 21.82 -1.39 -4.34
N GLU A 119 21.65 -2.68 -4.06
CA GLU A 119 20.43 -3.45 -4.34
C GLU A 119 19.21 -2.87 -3.61
N TYR A 120 19.42 -2.17 -2.48
CA TYR A 120 18.34 -1.49 -1.77
C TYR A 120 17.74 -0.37 -2.61
N ALA A 121 18.57 0.46 -3.26
CA ALA A 121 18.12 1.57 -4.08
C ALA A 121 17.35 1.08 -5.32
N SER A 122 17.84 0.03 -5.98
CA SER A 122 17.13 -0.60 -7.10
C SER A 122 15.79 -1.18 -6.66
N GLY A 123 15.78 -1.96 -5.58
CA GLY A 123 14.54 -2.53 -5.04
C GLY A 123 13.55 -1.46 -4.57
N LEU A 124 14.03 -0.35 -4.00
CA LEU A 124 13.19 0.77 -3.59
C LEU A 124 12.51 1.44 -4.79
N ASN A 125 13.18 1.56 -5.93
CA ASN A 125 12.54 2.09 -7.14
C ASN A 125 11.41 1.18 -7.62
N GLU A 126 11.65 -0.13 -7.66
CA GLU A 126 10.60 -1.11 -8.02
C GLU A 126 9.43 -1.07 -7.03
N LEU A 127 9.72 -0.91 -5.72
CA LEU A 127 8.68 -0.74 -4.71
C LEU A 127 7.86 0.51 -4.96
N ARG A 128 8.50 1.64 -5.30
CA ARG A 128 7.82 2.91 -5.59
C ARG A 128 6.83 2.75 -6.74
N GLU A 129 7.28 2.17 -7.85
CA GLU A 129 6.44 1.90 -9.02
C GLU A 129 5.28 0.98 -8.66
N TYR A 130 5.56 -0.10 -7.94
CA TYR A 130 4.54 -1.04 -7.48
C TYR A 130 3.46 -0.37 -6.60
N VAL A 131 3.88 0.41 -5.59
CA VAL A 131 2.97 1.04 -4.63
C VAL A 131 2.12 2.12 -5.28
N LEU A 132 2.70 2.93 -6.17
CA LEU A 132 1.94 3.95 -6.91
C LEU A 132 0.81 3.29 -7.71
N ALA A 133 1.17 2.26 -8.44
CA ALA A 133 0.32 1.64 -9.42
C ALA A 133 -0.79 0.79 -8.74
N TRP A 134 -0.45 0.05 -7.68
CA TRP A 134 -1.45 -0.64 -6.85
C TRP A 134 -2.45 0.34 -6.22
N ASN A 135 -1.98 1.48 -5.69
CA ASN A 135 -2.85 2.49 -5.07
C ASN A 135 -3.75 3.20 -6.08
N GLU A 136 -3.27 3.46 -7.29
CA GLU A 136 -4.10 3.99 -8.38
C GLU A 136 -5.30 3.08 -8.64
N ARG A 137 -5.06 1.77 -8.74
CA ARG A 137 -6.13 0.78 -8.94
C ARG A 137 -7.09 0.71 -7.75
N TRP A 138 -6.57 0.75 -6.53
CA TRP A 138 -7.41 0.79 -5.32
C TRP A 138 -8.29 2.04 -5.26
N ASN A 139 -7.75 3.20 -5.62
CA ASN A 139 -8.50 4.47 -5.63
C ASN A 139 -9.54 4.50 -6.75
N ALA A 140 -9.24 3.91 -7.91
CA ALA A 140 -10.16 3.81 -9.04
C ALA A 140 -11.31 2.81 -8.80
N LEU A 141 -11.16 1.88 -7.85
CA LEU A 141 -12.08 0.77 -7.64
C LEU A 141 -13.55 1.19 -7.51
N PHE A 142 -13.83 2.23 -6.72
CA PHE A 142 -15.20 2.68 -6.50
C PHE A 142 -15.80 3.34 -7.75
N GLU A 143 -15.01 4.14 -8.46
CA GLU A 143 -15.43 4.77 -9.70
C GLU A 143 -15.71 3.72 -10.79
N VAL A 144 -14.80 2.76 -10.94
CA VAL A 144 -14.95 1.63 -11.88
C VAL A 144 -16.15 0.76 -11.51
N PHE A 145 -16.38 0.51 -10.22
CA PHE A 145 -17.56 -0.21 -9.75
C PHE A 145 -18.85 0.49 -10.21
N MET A 146 -18.95 1.81 -9.97
CA MET A 146 -20.13 2.61 -10.34
C MET A 146 -20.31 2.74 -11.85
N ALA A 147 -19.22 2.86 -12.61
CA ALA A 147 -19.24 3.00 -14.06
C ALA A 147 -19.44 1.66 -14.81
N GLY A 148 -19.33 0.52 -14.12
CA GLY A 148 -19.38 -0.80 -14.76
C GLY A 148 -18.16 -1.15 -15.62
N GLY A 149 -17.04 -0.43 -15.45
CA GLY A 149 -15.82 -0.59 -16.27
C GLY A 149 -14.85 -1.69 -15.79
N ASN A 150 -13.59 -1.60 -16.20
CA ASN A 150 -12.52 -2.44 -15.66
C ASN A 150 -11.51 -1.58 -14.89
N LEU A 151 -10.81 -2.20 -13.94
CA LEU A 151 -9.69 -1.53 -13.29
C LEU A 151 -8.61 -1.19 -14.32
N PRO A 152 -7.79 -0.16 -14.07
CA PRO A 152 -6.56 0.03 -14.84
C PRO A 152 -5.75 -1.27 -14.89
N PRO A 153 -4.99 -1.52 -15.98
CA PRO A 153 -4.20 -2.73 -16.13
C PRO A 153 -3.34 -3.01 -14.90
N GLY A 154 -3.18 -4.29 -14.57
CA GLY A 154 -2.21 -4.74 -13.59
C GLY A 154 -0.79 -4.29 -13.93
N HIS A 155 0.04 -4.22 -12.91
CA HIS A 155 1.46 -3.85 -12.96
C HIS A 155 2.34 -5.09 -12.72
N SER A 156 3.62 -4.92 -12.38
CA SER A 156 4.44 -6.03 -11.92
C SER A 156 3.92 -6.62 -10.58
N PRO A 157 4.20 -7.90 -10.29
CA PRO A 157 4.01 -8.45 -8.94
C PRO A 157 4.85 -7.66 -7.93
N PHE A 158 4.64 -7.94 -6.65
CA PHE A 158 5.44 -7.28 -5.62
C PHE A 158 6.93 -7.57 -5.81
N PRO A 159 7.79 -6.55 -5.72
CA PRO A 159 9.21 -6.70 -6.02
C PRO A 159 9.91 -7.51 -4.93
N THR A 160 10.21 -8.78 -5.24
CA THR A 160 10.97 -9.66 -4.34
C THR A 160 12.39 -9.14 -4.13
N THR A 161 12.95 -8.44 -5.12
CA THR A 161 14.22 -7.70 -5.05
C THR A 161 14.29 -6.75 -3.85
N PHE A 162 13.22 -5.99 -3.59
CA PHE A 162 13.11 -5.12 -2.42
C PHE A 162 13.08 -5.93 -1.11
N ALA A 163 12.28 -6.99 -1.06
CA ALA A 163 12.18 -7.84 0.12
C ALA A 163 13.54 -8.47 0.48
N ASP A 164 14.24 -8.99 -0.51
CA ASP A 164 15.54 -9.62 -0.35
C ASP A 164 16.60 -8.59 0.10
N ALA A 165 16.63 -7.41 -0.53
CA ALA A 165 17.53 -6.33 -0.16
C ALA A 165 17.26 -5.83 1.28
N LEU A 166 16.00 -5.68 1.67
CA LEU A 166 15.61 -5.30 3.03
C LEU A 166 16.05 -6.32 4.08
N LEU A 167 15.88 -7.62 3.80
CA LEU A 167 16.33 -8.69 4.69
C LEU A 167 17.86 -8.70 4.82
N ALA A 168 18.57 -8.45 3.71
CA ALA A 168 20.03 -8.36 3.70
C ALA A 168 20.57 -7.12 4.44
N GLU A 169 19.85 -5.99 4.40
CA GLU A 169 20.12 -4.81 5.23
C GLU A 169 19.91 -5.11 6.71
N ARG A 170 18.78 -5.75 7.05
CA ARG A 170 18.47 -6.14 8.43
C ARG A 170 19.55 -7.03 9.04
N ALA A 171 19.99 -8.06 8.31
CA ALA A 171 21.05 -8.96 8.77
C ALA A 171 22.40 -8.25 8.97
N GLY A 172 22.64 -7.12 8.31
CA GLY A 172 23.84 -6.29 8.49
C GLY A 172 23.74 -5.26 9.62
N LEU A 173 22.62 -5.23 10.36
CA LEU A 173 22.33 -4.34 11.49
C LEU A 173 22.09 -5.10 12.81
N GLU A 174 22.04 -6.43 12.78
CA GLU A 174 21.98 -7.33 13.94
C GLU A 174 23.39 -7.82 14.31
#